data_AF-A0A7J7K1K9-F1
#
_entry.id   AF-A0A7J7K1K9-F1
#
_cell.length_a   1.000
_cell.length_b   1.000
_cell.length_c   1.000
_cell.angle_alpha   90.00
_cell.angle_beta   90.00
_cell.angle_gamma   90.00
#
_symmetry.space_group_name_H-M   'P 1'
#
loop_
_entity.id
_entity.type
_entity.pdbx_description
1 polymer ?
#
loop_
_entity_poly.entity_id
_entity_poly.type
_entity_poly.pdbx_seq_one_letter_code
_entity_poly.pdbx_strand_id
1 'polypeptide(L)'
;MPISPGMKKRIRNGKYEFPDAEWSRVSSQAKNLIQNLLNTDPDKRYTIGQVLQHPWIAQNTAVPQTPLCTTNILKEEVENWVDVKEEIDRAIAERRIDEEQIQLKNVRASSNKLLERRRNKK
;
A
#
# COMPACT_ATOMS: atom_id res chain seq x y z
N MET A 1 -2.68 -19.07 -0.07
CA MET A 1 -3.89 -18.70 -0.86
C MET A 1 -3.60 -17.39 -1.60
N PRO A 2 -3.88 -17.26 -2.91
CA PRO A 2 -3.62 -16.01 -3.63
C PRO A 2 -4.44 -14.87 -3.02
N ILE A 3 -3.91 -13.65 -3.04
CA ILE A 3 -4.56 -12.47 -2.48
C ILE A 3 -5.90 -12.27 -3.18
N SER A 4 -7.01 -12.59 -2.49
CA SER A 4 -8.34 -12.51 -3.09
C SER A 4 -8.66 -11.08 -3.51
N PRO A 5 -9.46 -10.87 -4.57
CA PRO A 5 -9.84 -9.52 -5.04
C PRO A 5 -10.44 -8.64 -3.93
N GLY A 6 -11.16 -9.25 -2.97
CA GLY A 6 -11.70 -8.56 -1.80
C GLY A 6 -10.63 -8.07 -0.82
N MET A 7 -9.55 -8.83 -0.65
CA MET A 7 -8.42 -8.47 0.22
C MET A 7 -7.62 -7.29 -0.36
N LYS A 8 -7.48 -7.21 -1.69
CA LYS A 8 -6.87 -6.05 -2.40
C LYS A 8 -7.63 -4.75 -2.14
N LYS A 9 -8.96 -4.78 -2.29
CA LYS A 9 -9.82 -3.61 -2.05
C LYS A 9 -9.77 -3.16 -0.59
N ARG A 10 -9.68 -4.10 0.34
CA ARG A 10 -9.52 -3.84 1.77
C ARG A 10 -8.20 -3.14 2.09
N ILE A 11 -7.07 -3.66 1.59
CA ILE A 11 -5.74 -3.04 1.76
C ILE A 11 -5.68 -1.63 1.13
N ARG A 12 -6.21 -1.45 -0.09
CA ARG A 12 -6.25 -0.13 -0.77
C ARG A 12 -7.03 0.92 0.02
N ASN A 13 -8.10 0.49 0.69
CA ASN A 13 -8.94 1.35 1.54
C ASN A 13 -8.41 1.51 2.97
N GLY A 14 -7.19 1.03 3.27
CA GLY A 14 -6.62 1.07 4.62
C GLY A 14 -7.31 0.13 5.63
N LYS A 15 -8.17 -0.77 5.14
CA LYS A 15 -8.88 -1.77 5.95
C LYS A 15 -8.07 -3.06 5.95
N TYR A 16 -6.97 -3.08 6.71
CA TYR A 16 -6.23 -4.31 7.01
C TYR A 16 -6.42 -4.65 8.48
N GLU A 17 -6.28 -5.94 8.78
CA GLU A 17 -6.42 -6.49 10.11
C GLU A 17 -5.11 -7.19 10.49
N PHE A 18 -4.96 -7.46 11.78
CA PHE A 18 -3.83 -8.21 12.34
C PHE A 18 -4.38 -9.53 12.90
N PRO A 19 -4.46 -10.61 12.09
CA PRO A 19 -5.09 -11.87 12.53
C PRO A 19 -4.39 -12.46 13.76
N ASP A 20 -5.16 -12.93 14.73
CA ASP A 20 -4.62 -13.36 16.02
C ASP A 20 -3.66 -14.56 15.92
N ALA A 21 -3.82 -15.42 14.92
CA ALA A 21 -2.98 -16.59 14.70
C ALA A 21 -1.49 -16.21 14.58
N GLU A 22 -1.18 -15.14 13.84
CA GLU A 22 0.19 -14.67 13.63
C GLU A 22 0.53 -13.44 14.48
N TRP A 23 -0.47 -12.62 14.86
CA TRP A 23 -0.25 -11.30 15.45
C TRP A 23 -0.59 -11.18 16.94
N SER A 24 -1.10 -12.22 17.59
CA SER A 24 -1.47 -12.18 19.02
C SER A 24 -0.30 -11.79 19.94
N ARG A 25 0.93 -12.20 19.59
CA ARG A 25 2.14 -11.92 20.38
C ARG A 25 2.89 -10.65 19.97
N VAL A 26 2.47 -10.02 18.87
CA VAL A 26 3.11 -8.79 18.36
C VAL A 26 2.62 -7.60 19.18
N SER A 27 3.54 -6.75 19.62
CA SER A 27 3.21 -5.61 20.48
C SER A 27 2.24 -4.64 19.81
N SER A 28 1.38 -4.02 20.61
CA SER A 28 0.46 -2.96 20.16
C SER A 28 1.21 -1.80 19.51
N GLN A 29 2.41 -1.50 20.03
CA GLN A 29 3.28 -0.46 19.50
C GLN A 29 3.75 -0.75 18.07
N ALA A 30 4.10 -2.01 17.75
CA ALA A 30 4.46 -2.41 16.39
C ALA A 30 3.25 -2.27 15.44
N LYS A 31 2.07 -2.73 15.88
CA LYS A 31 0.83 -2.62 15.10
C LYS A 31 0.46 -1.16 14.83
N ASN A 32 0.61 -0.29 15.82
CA ASN A 32 0.37 1.15 15.68
C ASN A 32 1.33 1.80 14.67
N LEU A 33 2.62 1.43 14.67
CA LEU A 33 3.58 1.93 13.68
C LEU A 33 3.17 1.55 12.26
N ILE A 34 2.82 0.28 12.03
CA ILE A 34 2.34 -0.20 10.73
C ILE A 34 1.09 0.58 10.31
N GLN A 35 0.19 0.88 11.26
CA GLN A 35 -1.04 1.58 10.95
C GLN A 35 -0.80 2.98 10.38
N ASN A 36 0.13 3.71 10.99
CA ASN A 36 0.49 5.06 10.58
C ASN A 36 1.33 5.09 9.28
N LEU A 37 2.10 4.04 9.00
CA LEU A 37 2.82 3.89 7.73
C LEU A 37 1.88 3.59 6.55
N LEU A 38 0.85 2.78 6.79
CA LEU A 38 -0.13 2.39 5.77
C LEU A 38 -1.35 3.32 5.71
N ASN A 39 -1.23 4.54 6.27
CA ASN A 39 -2.31 5.53 6.19
C ASN A 39 -2.60 5.90 4.72
N THR A 40 -3.88 5.81 4.34
CA THR A 40 -4.34 6.12 2.99
C THR A 40 -4.24 7.61 2.67
N ASP A 41 -4.36 8.45 3.69
CA ASP A 41 -4.19 9.90 3.61
C ASP A 41 -2.67 10.23 3.67
N PRO A 42 -2.05 10.73 2.58
CA PRO A 42 -0.62 11.02 2.55
C PRO A 42 -0.20 12.07 3.59
N ASP A 43 -1.06 13.06 3.87
CA ASP A 43 -0.75 14.15 4.80
C ASP A 43 -0.75 13.67 6.26
N LYS A 44 -1.48 12.59 6.55
CA LYS A 44 -1.51 11.93 7.86
C LYS A 44 -0.57 10.74 7.97
N ARG A 45 0.08 10.33 6.88
CA ARG A 45 1.04 9.22 6.88
C ARG A 45 2.31 9.66 7.61
N TYR A 46 2.87 8.77 8.41
CA TYR A 46 4.11 9.09 9.10
C TYR A 46 5.23 9.43 8.11
N THR A 47 5.86 10.58 8.37
CA THR A 47 7.13 10.96 7.77
C THR A 47 8.26 10.11 8.36
N ILE A 48 9.38 10.04 7.64
CA ILE A 48 10.55 9.29 8.12
C ILE A 48 11.05 9.80 9.49
N GLY A 49 10.98 11.11 9.76
CA GLY A 49 11.37 11.67 11.05
C GLY A 49 10.49 11.17 12.20
N GLN A 50 9.18 11.08 11.99
CA GLN A 50 8.24 10.52 12.97
C GLN A 50 8.49 9.02 13.20
N VAL A 51 8.81 8.26 12.14
CA VAL A 51 9.14 6.83 12.25
C VAL A 51 10.39 6.61 13.10
N LEU A 52 11.45 7.40 12.86
CA LEU A 52 12.71 7.27 13.60
C LEU A 52 12.57 7.62 15.09
N GLN A 53 11.66 8.54 15.41
CA GLN A 53 11.35 8.91 16.80
C GLN A 53 10.35 7.95 17.47
N HIS A 54 9.66 7.12 16.69
CA HIS A 54 8.67 6.21 17.24
C HIS A 54 9.35 5.21 18.20
N PRO A 55 8.82 4.95 19.40
CA PRO A 55 9.60 4.25 20.41
C PRO A 55 9.88 2.77 20.05
N TRP A 56 9.08 2.16 19.17
CA TRP A 56 9.38 0.83 18.62
C TRP A 56 10.70 0.79 17.81
N ILE A 57 11.07 1.92 17.19
CA ILE A 57 12.31 2.07 16.42
C ILE A 57 13.42 2.69 17.29
N ALA A 58 13.11 3.79 17.97
CA ALA A 58 14.07 4.55 18.79
C ALA A 58 14.61 3.73 19.97
N GLN A 59 13.82 2.80 20.51
CA GLN A 59 14.20 1.92 21.62
C GLN A 59 14.30 0.47 21.16
N ASN A 60 14.89 0.22 19.97
CA ASN A 60 14.95 -1.13 19.39
C ASN A 60 15.54 -2.20 20.33
N THR A 61 16.43 -1.80 21.25
CA THR A 61 17.07 -2.71 22.22
C THR A 61 16.13 -3.15 23.34
N ALA A 62 15.03 -2.43 23.57
CA ALA A 62 14.01 -2.74 24.58
C ALA A 62 12.80 -3.50 23.98
N VAL A 63 12.81 -3.80 22.68
CA VAL A 63 11.69 -4.45 22.00
C VAL A 63 11.64 -5.94 22.37
N PRO A 64 10.44 -6.49 22.67
CA PRO A 64 10.30 -7.91 23.00
C PRO A 64 10.83 -8.80 21.88
N GLN A 65 11.61 -9.82 22.25
CA GLN A 65 12.07 -10.88 21.33
C GLN A 65 10.94 -11.89 21.08
N THR A 66 9.84 -11.41 20.51
CA THR A 66 8.69 -12.26 20.17
C THR A 66 9.06 -13.17 19.00
N PRO A 67 8.97 -14.52 19.13
CA PRO A 67 9.16 -15.42 18.01
C PRO A 67 8.10 -15.16 16.93
N LEU A 68 8.54 -14.96 15.70
CA LEU A 68 7.67 -14.71 14.55
C LEU A 68 7.54 -15.98 13.70
N CYS A 69 6.34 -16.23 13.17
CA CYS A 69 6.07 -17.32 12.25
C CYS A 69 6.47 -17.02 10.79
N THR A 70 7.01 -15.82 10.52
CA THR A 70 7.33 -15.32 9.17
C THR A 70 8.16 -16.30 8.35
N THR A 71 9.17 -16.93 8.96
CA THR A 71 10.02 -17.90 8.26
C THR A 71 9.27 -19.15 7.82
N ASN A 72 8.25 -19.57 8.57
CA ASN A 72 7.47 -20.76 8.25
C ASN A 72 6.46 -20.44 7.15
N ILE A 73 5.75 -19.31 7.27
CA ILE A 73 4.80 -18.83 6.26
C ILE A 73 5.49 -18.65 4.90
N LEU A 74 6.66 -18.01 4.87
CA LEU A 74 7.39 -17.78 3.63
C LEU A 74 7.89 -19.08 2.97
N LYS A 75 8.14 -20.14 3.74
CA LYS A 75 8.52 -21.46 3.21
C LYS A 75 7.32 -22.25 2.69
N GLU A 76 6.17 -22.13 3.34
CA GLU A 76 4.94 -22.81 2.93
C GLU A 76 4.29 -22.15 1.71
N GLU A 77 4.43 -20.84 1.55
CA GLU A 77 3.81 -20.06 0.48
C GLU A 77 4.80 -19.56 -0.59
N VAL A 78 5.92 -20.27 -0.82
CA VAL A 78 6.95 -19.86 -1.80
C VAL A 78 6.35 -19.62 -3.19
N GLU A 79 5.41 -20.46 -3.61
CA GLU A 79 4.73 -20.31 -4.91
C GLU A 79 3.89 -19.04 -5.00
N ASN A 80 3.28 -18.60 -3.90
CA ASN A 80 2.48 -17.37 -3.86
C ASN A 80 3.36 -16.10 -3.81
N TRP A 81 4.66 -16.22 -3.52
CA TRP A 81 5.55 -15.07 -3.36
C TRP A 81 5.70 -14.24 -4.63
N VAL A 82 5.63 -14.88 -5.80
CA VAL A 82 5.65 -14.20 -7.10
C VAL A 82 4.45 -13.26 -7.23
N ASP A 83 3.24 -13.77 -6.97
CA ASP A 83 2.02 -12.97 -7.01
C ASP A 83 2.04 -11.82 -6.00
N VAL A 84 2.56 -12.06 -4.80
CA VAL A 84 2.71 -11.02 -3.76
C VAL A 84 3.62 -9.91 -4.26
N LYS A 85 4.75 -10.26 -4.87
CA LYS A 85 5.71 -9.28 -5.41
C LYS A 85 5.10 -8.45 -6.53
N GLU A 86 4.44 -9.09 -7.49
CA GLU A 86 3.78 -8.38 -8.61
C GLU A 86 2.70 -7.41 -8.12
N GLU A 87 1.94 -7.78 -7.09
CA GLU A 87 0.92 -6.92 -6.52
C GLU A 87 1.51 -5.73 -5.75
N ILE A 88 2.64 -5.91 -5.05
CA ILE A 88 3.38 -4.81 -4.43
C ILE A 88 3.87 -3.83 -5.51
N ASP A 89 4.49 -4.34 -6.57
CA ASP A 89 5.02 -3.51 -7.65
C ASP A 89 3.90 -2.71 -8.33
N ARG A 90 2.75 -3.35 -8.60
CA ARG A 90 1.56 -2.67 -9.14
C ARG A 90 1.02 -1.60 -8.21
N ALA A 91 0.91 -1.89 -6.90
CA ALA A 91 0.40 -0.93 -5.93
C ALA A 91 1.32 0.29 -5.75
N ILE A 92 2.64 0.10 -5.89
CA ILE A 92 3.61 1.19 -5.87
C ILE A 92 3.47 2.04 -7.12
N ALA A 93 3.36 1.43 -8.30
CA ALA A 93 3.16 2.15 -9.56
C ALA A 93 1.90 3.02 -9.54
N GLU A 94 0.77 2.51 -9.04
CA GLU A 94 -0.47 3.28 -8.93
C GLU A 94 -0.40 4.46 -7.96
N ARG A 95 0.42 4.37 -6.91
CA ARG A 95 0.50 5.39 -5.85
C ARG A 95 1.57 6.45 -6.09
N ARG A 96 2.51 6.19 -6.98
CA ARG A 96 3.50 7.18 -7.40
C ARG A 96 2.88 8.06 -8.49
N ILE A 97 3.07 9.37 -8.36
CA ILE A 97 2.73 10.30 -9.42
C ILE A 97 3.90 10.24 -10.41
N ASP A 98 3.67 9.71 -11.61
CA ASP A 98 4.67 9.79 -12.67
C ASP A 98 4.92 11.25 -13.03
N GLU A 99 6.18 11.70 -13.04
CA GLU A 99 6.56 13.09 -13.36
C GLU A 99 6.21 13.47 -14.81
N GLU A 100 6.05 12.48 -15.71
CA GLU A 100 5.61 12.67 -17.09
C GLU A 100 4.07 12.71 -17.23
N GLN A 101 3.39 13.53 -16.42
CA GLN A 101 1.96 13.76 -16.61
C GLN A 101 1.71 14.52 -17.92
N ILE A 102 1.11 13.85 -18.90
CA ILE A 102 0.52 14.52 -20.07
C ILE A 102 -0.61 15.42 -19.57
N GLN A 103 -0.39 16.72 -19.60
CA GLN A 103 -1.43 17.70 -19.27
C GLN A 103 -2.52 17.64 -20.33
N LEU A 104 -3.75 17.31 -19.92
CA LEU A 104 -4.90 17.32 -20.81
C LEU A 104 -5.11 18.74 -21.36
N LYS A 105 -5.07 18.87 -22.68
CA LYS A 105 -5.43 20.12 -23.35
C LYS A 105 -6.87 20.48 -22.97
N ASN A 106 -7.15 21.78 -22.86
CA ASN A 106 -8.52 22.26 -22.70
C ASN A 106 -9.42 21.68 -23.81
N VAL A 107 -10.67 21.34 -23.50
CA VAL A 107 -11.62 20.73 -24.45
C VAL A 107 -11.77 21.55 -25.74
N ARG A 108 -11.66 22.88 -25.67
CA ARG A 108 -11.71 23.77 -26.84
C ARG A 108 -10.47 23.63 -27.73
N ALA A 109 -9.29 23.49 -27.13
CA ALA A 109 -8.00 23.32 -27.80
C ALA A 109 -7.70 21.86 -28.18
N SER A 110 -8.49 20.92 -27.68
CA SER A 110 -8.36 19.49 -27.98
C SER A 110 -9.01 19.16 -29.32
N SER A 111 -8.33 18.34 -30.12
CA SER A 111 -8.89 17.66 -31.28
C SER A 111 -8.74 16.16 -31.15
N ASN A 112 -9.85 15.44 -31.32
CA ASN A 112 -9.86 14.01 -31.53
C ASN A 112 -11.12 13.62 -32.34
N LYS A 113 -11.08 12.44 -32.97
CA LYS A 113 -12.15 11.94 -33.85
C LYS A 113 -13.54 11.97 -33.21
N LEU A 114 -13.64 11.76 -31.90
CA LEU A 114 -14.93 11.77 -31.18
C LEU A 114 -15.44 13.21 -31.00
N LEU A 115 -14.57 14.14 -30.62
CA LEU A 115 -14.92 15.56 -30.45
C LEU A 115 -15.34 16.19 -31.79
N GLU A 116 -14.63 15.88 -32.89
CA GLU A 116 -14.98 16.37 -34.22
C GLU A 116 -16.36 15.87 -34.68
N ARG A 117 -16.64 14.57 -34.53
CA ARG A 117 -17.96 13.99 -34.84
C ARG A 117 -19.10 14.63 -34.06
N ARG A 118 -18.86 14.99 -32.78
CA ARG A 118 -19.87 15.65 -31.94
C ARG A 118 -20.05 17.13 -32.29
N ARG A 119 -18.98 17.82 -32.73
CA ARG A 119 -19.05 19.21 -33.20
C ARG A 119 -19.80 19.33 -34.53
N ASN A 120 -19.63 18.36 -35.43
CA ASN A 120 -20.23 18.35 -36.77
C ASN A 120 -21.66 17.79 -36.82
N LYS A 121 -22.22 17.37 -35.67
CA LYS A 121 -23.59 16.85 -35.53
C LYS A 121 -24.62 17.95 -35.14
N LYS A 122 -24.21 19.22 -35.18
CA LYS A 122 -25.11 20.37 -35.04
C LYS A 122 -25.63 20.81 -36.40
#